data_AF-A0A9Q2KL76-F1
#
_entry.id   AF-A0A9Q2KL76-F1
#
_cell.length_a   1.000
_cell.length_b   1.000
_cell.length_c   1.000
_cell.angle_alpha   90.00
_cell.angle_beta   90.00
_cell.angle_gamma   90.00
#
_symmetry.space_group_name_H-M   'P 1'
#
loop_
_entity.id
_entity.type
_entity.pdbx_description
1 polymer ?
#
loop_
_entity_poly.entity_id
_entity_poly.type
_entity_poly.pdbx_seq_one_letter_code
_entity_poly.pdbx_strand_id
1 'polypeptide(L)'
;MIVSPLPIKESDSCVTEMFIADDDGSLQPLKGSRVVIALENGKTLEFMEHYANNGLLVWGGREPDSQLPFEEVKQRTESLGVYLLAGNVVHVFPYKVE
;
A
#
# COMPACT_ATOMS: atom_id res chain seq x y z
N MET A 1 -21.84 1.49 -1.02
CA MET A 1 -21.94 2.37 0.17
C MET A 1 -20.57 2.35 0.82
N ILE A 2 -19.78 3.42 0.66
CA ILE A 2 -18.51 3.54 1.37
C ILE A 2 -18.88 4.01 2.78
N VAL A 3 -18.72 3.13 3.77
CA VAL A 3 -18.79 3.54 5.17
C VAL A 3 -17.44 4.16 5.48
N SER A 4 -17.34 5.48 5.33
CA SER A 4 -16.16 6.19 5.80
C SER A 4 -16.15 6.16 7.33
N PRO A 5 -15.02 5.86 7.98
CA PRO A 5 -14.88 6.12 9.40
C PRO A 5 -15.14 7.61 9.69
N LEU A 6 -15.54 7.92 10.92
CA LEU A 6 -15.86 9.27 11.41
C LEU A 6 -14.80 10.30 10.93
N PRO A 7 -15.20 11.56 10.69
CA PRO A 7 -14.25 12.59 10.24
C PRO A 7 -13.06 12.66 11.18
N ILE A 8 -11.89 12.34 10.64
CA ILE A 8 -10.60 12.38 11.33
C ILE A 8 -10.36 13.85 11.71
N LYS A 9 -10.07 14.12 12.99
CA LYS A 9 -9.74 15.48 13.41
C LYS A 9 -8.38 15.85 12.80
N GLU A 10 -8.19 17.11 12.39
CA GLU A 10 -6.93 17.62 11.82
C GLU A 10 -5.69 17.40 12.72
N SER A 11 -5.89 17.03 13.99
CA SER A 11 -4.85 16.73 14.98
C SER A 11 -4.30 15.30 14.94
N ASP A 12 -4.84 14.40 14.11
CA ASP A 12 -4.42 12.99 14.04
C ASP A 12 -3.39 12.75 12.92
N SER A 13 -2.55 13.73 12.61
CA SER A 13 -1.46 13.54 11.65
C SER A 13 -0.46 12.50 12.19
N CYS A 14 -0.35 11.40 11.47
CA CYS A 14 0.58 10.32 11.68
C CYS A 14 1.73 10.50 10.69
N VAL A 15 2.91 10.85 11.19
CA VAL A 15 4.14 10.79 10.39
C VAL A 15 4.50 9.32 10.21
N THR A 16 4.48 8.84 8.96
CA THR A 16 4.75 7.44 8.66
C THR A 16 6.24 7.23 8.44
N GLU A 17 6.92 6.56 9.38
CA GLU A 17 8.26 6.03 9.18
C GLU A 17 8.18 4.54 8.82
N MET A 18 8.89 4.13 7.77
CA MET A 18 8.88 2.75 7.28
C MET A 18 10.21 2.07 7.59
N PHE A 19 10.13 0.82 8.06
CA PHE A 19 11.28 0.00 8.41
C PHE A 19 11.18 -1.37 7.76
N ILE A 20 12.32 -1.97 7.45
CA ILE A 20 12.42 -3.41 7.19
C ILE A 20 12.89 -4.07 8.48
N ALA A 21 12.16 -5.08 8.94
CA ALA A 21 12.60 -5.96 10.01
C ALA A 21 13.34 -7.17 9.42
N ASP A 22 14.45 -7.57 10.02
CA ASP A 22 15.07 -8.87 9.75
C ASP A 22 14.55 -9.95 10.72
N ASP A 23 15.10 -11.16 10.60
CA ASP A 23 14.69 -12.32 11.40
C ASP A 23 14.98 -12.17 12.90
N ASP A 24 15.88 -11.25 13.28
CA ASP A 24 16.19 -10.96 14.68
C ASP A 24 15.35 -9.80 15.26
N GLY A 25 14.54 -9.16 14.41
CA GLY A 25 13.67 -8.04 14.74
C GLY A 25 14.36 -6.68 14.67
N SER A 26 15.61 -6.61 14.19
CA SER A 26 16.30 -5.35 13.96
C SER A 26 15.63 -4.58 12.83
N LEU A 27 15.39 -3.29 13.08
CA LEU A 27 14.69 -2.41 12.16
C LEU A 27 15.68 -1.54 11.36
N GLN A 28 15.64 -1.68 10.05
CA GLN A 28 16.39 -0.83 9.12
C GLN A 28 15.46 0.24 8.54
N PRO A 29 15.72 1.54 8.79
CA PRO A 29 14.88 2.61 8.27
C PRO A 29 15.00 2.70 6.74
N LEU A 30 13.86 2.82 6.09
CA LEU A 30 13.78 3.03 4.65
C LEU A 30 13.85 4.53 4.34
N LYS A 31 14.82 4.91 3.51
CA LYS A 31 14.93 6.29 3.00
C LYS A 31 13.98 6.47 1.81
N GLY A 32 12.75 6.86 2.10
CA GLY A 32 11.75 7.18 1.08
C GLY A 32 10.31 7.06 1.62
N SER A 33 9.35 7.62 0.90
CA SER A 33 7.93 7.58 1.26
C SER A 33 7.15 6.42 0.64
N ARG A 34 7.83 5.55 -0.12
CA ARG A 34 7.25 4.46 -0.91
C ARG A 34 8.10 3.19 -0.80
N VAL A 35 7.43 2.04 -0.69
CA VAL A 35 8.03 0.69 -0.66
C VAL A 35 7.37 -0.15 -1.73
N VAL A 36 8.17 -0.76 -2.60
CA VAL A 36 7.68 -1.65 -3.65
C VAL A 36 8.12 -3.06 -3.31
N ILE A 37 7.15 -3.96 -3.14
CA ILE A 37 7.38 -5.38 -2.93
C ILE A 37 7.18 -6.09 -4.26
N ALA A 38 8.23 -6.73 -4.77
CA ALA A 38 8.15 -7.60 -5.93
C ALA A 38 7.78 -9.02 -5.48
N LEU A 39 6.81 -9.62 -6.16
CA LEU A 39 6.37 -10.99 -5.92
C LEU A 39 6.97 -11.92 -6.98
N GLU A 40 7.13 -13.19 -6.64
CA GLU A 40 7.70 -14.19 -7.55
C GLU A 40 6.92 -14.37 -8.85
N ASN A 41 5.62 -14.05 -8.84
CA ASN A 41 4.76 -14.09 -10.02
C ASN A 41 4.93 -12.87 -10.97
N GLY A 42 5.95 -12.04 -10.74
CA GLY A 42 6.25 -10.85 -11.55
C GLY A 42 5.36 -9.64 -11.25
N LYS A 43 4.42 -9.75 -10.30
CA LYS A 43 3.57 -8.63 -9.87
C LYS A 43 4.22 -7.85 -8.74
N THR A 44 3.68 -6.67 -8.44
CA THR A 44 4.15 -5.84 -7.33
C THR A 44 3.01 -5.42 -6.41
N LEU A 45 3.38 -5.04 -5.19
CA LEU A 45 2.59 -4.23 -4.29
C LEU A 45 3.38 -2.96 -3.96
N GLU A 46 2.71 -1.82 -3.91
CA GLU A 46 3.34 -0.56 -3.49
C GLU A 46 2.65 -0.03 -2.24
N PHE A 47 3.44 0.21 -1.19
CA PHE A 47 3.04 0.76 0.09
C PHE A 47 3.57 2.18 0.19
N MET A 48 2.75 3.11 0.65
CA MET A 48 3.17 4.50 0.80
C MET A 48 2.35 5.22 1.86
N GLU A 49 2.89 6.31 2.40
CA GLU A 49 2.14 7.18 3.30
C GLU A 49 0.86 7.71 2.60
N HIS A 50 -0.24 7.76 3.34
CA HIS A 50 -1.47 8.36 2.84
C HIS A 50 -1.25 9.86 2.62
N TYR A 51 -1.78 10.44 1.53
CA TYR A 51 -1.54 11.85 1.17
C TYR A 51 -1.94 12.88 2.24
N ALA A 52 -2.81 12.49 3.17
CA ALA A 52 -3.25 13.29 4.32
C ALA A 52 -2.55 12.92 5.64
N ASN A 53 -1.46 12.14 5.58
CA ASN A 53 -0.66 11.67 6.72
C ASN A 53 -1.52 11.07 7.83
N ASN A 54 -2.44 10.17 7.50
CA ASN A 54 -3.38 9.58 8.46
C ASN A 54 -3.48 8.05 8.30
N GLY A 55 -2.46 7.43 7.69
CA GLY A 55 -2.40 6.00 7.47
C GLY A 55 -1.49 5.62 6.31
N LEU A 56 -1.72 4.40 5.80
CA LEU A 56 -0.94 3.77 4.73
C LEU A 56 -1.84 3.49 3.53
N LEU A 57 -1.37 3.83 2.33
CA LEU A 57 -1.94 3.39 1.05
C LEU A 57 -1.26 2.10 0.61
N VAL A 58 -2.06 1.20 0.05
CA VAL A 58 -1.58 -0.04 -0.56
C VAL A 58 -2.14 -0.14 -1.97
N TRP A 59 -1.26 -0.25 -2.95
CA TRP A 59 -1.59 -0.35 -4.37
C TRP A 59 -1.29 -1.76 -4.88
N GLY A 60 -2.22 -2.30 -5.67
CA GLY A 60 -1.94 -3.45 -6.52
C GLY A 60 -1.12 -2.98 -7.70
N GLY A 61 0.11 -3.47 -7.84
CA GLY A 61 1.05 -2.93 -8.83
C GLY A 61 1.77 -1.69 -8.30
N ARG A 62 1.66 -0.58 -9.03
CA ARG A 62 2.25 0.72 -8.71
C ARG A 62 1.16 1.79 -8.55
N GLU A 63 1.47 2.85 -7.80
CA GLU A 63 0.65 4.08 -7.78
C GLU A 63 0.39 4.55 -9.22
N PRO A 64 -0.87 4.78 -9.63
CA PRO A 64 -1.20 5.26 -10.96
C PRO A 64 -0.57 6.63 -11.23
N ASP A 65 0.19 6.75 -12.32
CA ASP A 65 0.77 8.01 -12.77
C ASP A 65 -0.12 8.62 -13.86
N SER A 66 -0.73 9.77 -13.57
CA SER A 66 -1.64 10.47 -14.49
C SER A 66 -0.94 11.06 -15.71
N GLN A 67 0.40 11.10 -15.71
CA GLN A 67 1.19 11.54 -16.86
C GLN A 67 1.41 10.43 -17.89
N LEU A 68 1.13 9.17 -17.53
CA LEU A 68 1.32 8.03 -18.41
C LEU A 68 0.08 7.72 -19.27
N PRO A 69 0.26 7.14 -20.46
CA PRO A 69 -0.85 6.62 -21.25
C PRO A 69 -1.69 5.60 -20.46
N PHE A 70 -3.00 5.61 -20.70
CA PHE A 70 -3.94 4.72 -20.01
C PHE A 70 -3.53 3.24 -20.05
N GLU A 71 -3.04 2.75 -21.19
CA GLU A 71 -2.61 1.35 -21.32
C GLU A 71 -1.37 1.03 -20.46
N GLU A 72 -0.45 1.98 -20.28
CA GLU A 72 0.71 1.80 -19.40
C GLU A 72 0.28 1.82 -17.93
N VAL A 73 -0.62 2.74 -17.55
CA VAL A 73 -1.21 2.77 -16.21
C VAL A 73 -1.87 1.43 -15.92
N LYS A 74 -2.71 0.94 -16.84
CA LYS A 74 -3.42 -0.34 -16.71
C LYS A 74 -2.48 -1.54 -16.58
N GLN A 75 -1.34 -1.55 -17.27
CA GLN A 75 -0.34 -2.62 -17.15
C GLN A 75 0.42 -2.59 -15.82
N ARG A 76 0.53 -1.41 -15.22
CA ARG A 76 1.24 -1.20 -13.94
C ARG A 76 0.33 -1.31 -12.72
N THR A 77 -0.99 -1.35 -12.91
CA THR A 77 -1.98 -1.46 -11.82
C THR A 77 -2.66 -2.83 -11.85
N GLU A 78 -2.82 -3.45 -10.69
CA GLU A 78 -3.57 -4.69 -10.51
C GLU A 78 -4.72 -4.46 -9.54
N SER A 79 -5.80 -5.26 -9.62
CA SER A 79 -6.79 -5.25 -8.55
C SER A 79 -6.19 -5.83 -7.27
N LEU A 80 -6.80 -5.55 -6.12
CA LEU A 80 -6.34 -6.06 -4.83
C LEU A 80 -7.39 -6.98 -4.21
N GLY A 81 -6.94 -8.15 -3.76
CA GLY A 81 -7.65 -8.94 -2.77
C GLY A 81 -7.18 -8.54 -1.37
N VAL A 82 -8.12 -8.29 -0.45
CA VAL A 82 -7.83 -7.91 0.93
C VAL A 82 -8.72 -8.71 1.88
N TYR A 83 -8.08 -9.42 2.82
CA TYR A 83 -8.77 -10.24 3.81
C TYR A 83 -8.17 -10.04 5.19
N LEU A 84 -9.03 -9.87 6.21
CA LEU A 84 -8.61 -9.94 7.61
C LEU A 84 -8.43 -11.41 7.98
N LEU A 85 -7.23 -11.79 8.43
CA LEU A 85 -6.95 -13.15 8.90
C LEU A 85 -7.06 -13.27 10.42
N ALA A 86 -6.79 -12.18 11.14
CA ALA A 86 -6.88 -12.08 12.58
C ALA A 86 -7.16 -10.63 13.00
N GLY A 87 -7.32 -10.36 14.30
CA GLY A 87 -7.57 -9.01 14.82
C GLY A 87 -6.47 -7.98 14.51
N ASN A 88 -5.30 -8.43 14.06
CA ASN A 88 -4.13 -7.60 13.75
C ASN A 88 -3.40 -8.00 12.45
N VAL A 89 -4.03 -8.82 11.59
CA VAL A 89 -3.40 -9.30 10.35
C VAL A 89 -4.29 -9.05 9.15
N VAL A 90 -3.73 -8.37 8.16
CA VAL A 90 -4.33 -8.18 6.84
C VAL A 90 -3.51 -8.94 5.82
N HIS A 91 -4.15 -9.81 5.05
CA HIS A 91 -3.56 -10.41 3.86
C HIS A 91 -3.93 -9.58 2.64
N VAL A 92 -2.91 -9.08 1.94
CA VAL A 92 -3.05 -8.29 0.71
C VAL A 92 -2.34 -9.00 -0.42
N PHE A 93 -3.01 -9.17 -1.55
CA PHE A 93 -2.41 -9.81 -2.72
C PHE A 93 -2.94 -9.21 -4.03
N PRO A 94 -2.13 -9.18 -5.11
CA PRO A 94 -2.62 -8.80 -6.42
C PRO A 94 -3.65 -9.80 -6.94
N TYR A 95 -4.79 -9.29 -7.34
CA TYR A 95 -5.95 -10.05 -7.82
C TYR A 95 -6.32 -9.59 -9.23
N LYS A 96 -6.89 -10.50 -10.02
CA LYS A 96 -7.57 -10.17 -11.27
C LYS A 96 -9.01 -10.62 -11.14
N VAL A 97 -9.93 -9.71 -11.42
CA VAL A 97 -11.35 -10.05 -11.58
C VAL A 97 -11.47 -10.76 -12.93
N GLU A 98 -11.98 -12.00 -12.92
CA GLU A 98 -12.36 -12.74 -14.14
C GLU A 98 -13.68 -12.22 -14.72
#